data_AF-A0AAV5NGY9-F1
#
_entry.id   AF-A0AAV5NGY9-F1
#
_cell.length_a   1.000
_cell.length_b   1.000
_cell.length_c   1.000
_cell.angle_alpha   90.00
_cell.angle_beta   90.00
_cell.angle_gamma   90.00
#
_symmetry.space_group_name_H-M   'P 1'
#
loop_
_entity.id
_entity.type
_entity.pdbx_description
1 polymer ?
#
loop_
_entity_poly.entity_id
_entity_poly.type
_entity_poly.pdbx_seq_one_letter_code
_entity_poly.pdbx_strand_id
1 'polypeptide(L)'
;MPNINGTKTLTEWLTLLLGVVILLVGLIFVIMGADLAMLGGSVYYVICGIVLVASGVFMVMGRTLGAFLYLGALAYTWVWSLWEVGVSPIDLLPRAFGPTILGILVVLTIPVLRRLESRRTLRGAV
;
A
#
# COMPACT_ATOMS: atom_id res chain seq x y z
N MET A 1 -38.13 -9.29 8.58
CA MET A 1 -37.13 -9.89 7.65
C MET A 1 -35.84 -9.10 7.77
N PRO A 2 -34.69 -9.71 8.10
CA PRO A 2 -33.41 -9.01 8.05
C PRO A 2 -33.09 -8.64 6.60
N ASN A 3 -32.72 -7.38 6.38
CA ASN A 3 -32.47 -6.80 5.06
C ASN A 3 -31.19 -7.42 4.45
N ILE A 4 -31.34 -8.06 3.28
CA ILE A 4 -30.29 -8.75 2.49
C ILE A 4 -29.50 -7.83 1.55
N ASN A 5 -29.66 -6.51 1.65
CA ASN A 5 -28.81 -5.58 0.92
C ASN A 5 -27.44 -5.51 1.61
N GLY A 6 -26.55 -6.42 1.24
CA GLY A 6 -25.13 -6.39 1.60
C GLY A 6 -24.40 -5.21 0.97
N THR A 7 -24.84 -3.98 1.24
CA THR A 7 -24.12 -2.77 0.85
C THR A 7 -22.86 -2.70 1.72
N LYS A 8 -21.69 -2.77 1.07
CA LYS A 8 -20.42 -2.51 1.76
C LYS A 8 -20.52 -1.16 2.44
N THR A 9 -20.03 -1.08 3.67
CA THR A 9 -19.99 0.19 4.40
C THR A 9 -19.10 1.19 3.63
N LEU A 10 -19.36 2.48 3.79
CA LEU A 10 -18.59 3.52 3.10
C LEU A 10 -17.07 3.39 3.39
N THR A 11 -16.71 2.98 4.62
CA THR A 11 -15.31 2.73 5.01
C THR A 11 -14.69 1.51 4.31
N GLU A 12 -15.47 0.45 4.07
CA GLU A 12 -15.02 -0.71 3.30
C GLU A 12 -14.79 -0.36 1.82
N TRP A 13 -15.64 0.50 1.23
CA TRP A 13 -15.44 1.04 -0.12
C TRP A 13 -14.20 1.92 -0.21
N LEU A 14 -14.00 2.83 0.75
CA LEU A 14 -12.80 3.67 0.82
C LEU A 14 -11.52 2.85 0.96
N THR A 15 -11.56 1.78 1.76
CA THR A 15 -10.42 0.86 1.92
C THR A 15 -10.10 0.15 0.61
N LEU A 16 -11.14 -0.27 -0.13
CA LEU A 16 -10.97 -0.87 -1.45
C LEU A 16 -10.38 0.10 -2.47
N LEU A 17 -10.92 1.32 -2.52
CA LEU A 17 -10.42 2.38 -3.39
C LEU A 17 -8.94 2.66 -3.10
N LEU A 18 -8.57 2.78 -1.83
CA LEU A 18 -7.18 2.98 -1.41
C LEU A 18 -6.27 1.82 -1.85
N GLY A 19 -6.73 0.57 -1.68
CA GLY A 19 -5.99 -0.61 -2.13
C GLY A 19 -5.76 -0.62 -3.65
N VAL A 20 -6.77 -0.22 -4.44
CA VAL A 20 -6.65 -0.08 -5.90
C VAL A 20 -5.67 1.03 -6.28
N VAL A 21 -5.74 2.18 -5.62
CA VAL A 21 -4.80 3.29 -5.85
C VAL A 21 -3.36 2.84 -5.58
N ILE A 22 -3.11 2.17 -4.45
CA ILE A 22 -1.78 1.64 -4.10
C ILE A 22 -1.31 0.62 -5.13
N LEU A 23 -2.19 -0.27 -5.60
CA LEU A 23 -1.88 -1.24 -6.64
C LEU A 23 -1.43 -0.58 -7.94
N LEU A 24 -2.17 0.45 -8.40
CA LEU A 24 -1.85 1.18 -9.62
C LEU A 24 -0.53 1.95 -9.50
N VAL A 25 -0.30 2.61 -8.36
CA VAL A 25 0.96 3.30 -8.08
C VAL A 25 2.13 2.30 -8.09
N GLY A 26 1.97 1.14 -7.45
CA GLY A 26 2.98 0.09 -7.48
C GLY A 26 3.29 -0.40 -8.89
N LEU A 27 2.26 -0.58 -9.73
CA LEU A 27 2.45 -1.02 -11.11
C LEU A 27 3.22 0.00 -11.95
N ILE A 28 2.92 1.29 -11.80
CA ILE A 28 3.66 2.37 -12.44
C ILE A 28 5.13 2.34 -12.00
N PHE A 29 5.39 2.16 -10.70
CA PHE A 29 6.75 2.05 -10.16
C PHE A 29 7.53 0.86 -10.73
N VAL A 30 6.88 -0.30 -10.91
CA VAL A 30 7.54 -1.46 -11.54
C VAL A 30 7.88 -1.17 -12.99
N ILE A 31 6.94 -0.64 -13.77
CA ILE A 31 7.13 -0.40 -15.21
C ILE A 31 8.19 0.68 -15.44
N MET A 32 8.05 1.84 -14.81
CA MET A 32 9.01 2.95 -14.99
C MET A 32 10.34 2.68 -14.27
N GLY A 33 10.31 1.98 -13.13
CA GLY A 33 11.52 1.58 -12.41
C GLY A 33 12.34 0.54 -13.16
N ALA A 34 11.70 -0.36 -13.91
CA ALA A 34 12.40 -1.32 -14.75
C ALA A 34 13.16 -0.62 -15.88
N ASP A 35 12.51 0.34 -16.55
CA ASP A 35 13.15 1.16 -17.58
C ASP A 35 14.35 1.93 -17.02
N LEU A 36 14.18 2.57 -15.85
CA LEU A 36 15.25 3.30 -15.17
C LEU A 36 16.41 2.39 -14.73
N ALA A 37 16.12 1.17 -14.27
CA ALA A 37 17.15 0.20 -13.89
C ALA A 37 18.00 -0.22 -15.11
N MET A 38 17.40 -0.34 -16.30
CA MET A 38 18.13 -0.65 -17.53
C MET A 38 19.06 0.48 -17.96
N LEU A 39 18.75 1.73 -17.58
CA LEU A 39 19.58 2.92 -17.80
C LEU A 39 20.71 3.08 -16.74
N GLY A 40 20.87 2.11 -15.82
CA GLY A 40 21.85 2.16 -14.73
C GLY A 40 21.34 2.84 -13.45
N GLY A 41 20.03 3.08 -13.34
CA GLY A 41 19.39 3.59 -12.14
C GLY A 41 19.27 2.54 -11.01
N SER A 42 18.73 2.97 -9.87
CA SER A 42 18.60 2.11 -8.69
C SER A 42 17.50 1.06 -8.83
N VAL A 43 17.85 -0.21 -8.59
CA VAL A 43 16.90 -1.35 -8.51
C VAL A 43 15.85 -1.18 -7.41
N TYR A 44 16.06 -0.22 -6.51
CA TYR A 44 15.13 0.19 -5.46
C TYR A 44 13.69 0.35 -5.97
N TYR A 45 13.48 1.05 -7.10
CA TYR A 45 12.14 1.36 -7.62
C TYR A 45 11.35 0.12 -8.02
N VAL A 46 12.03 -0.88 -8.60
CA VAL A 46 11.42 -2.16 -8.98
C VAL A 46 11.01 -2.94 -7.74
N ILE A 47 11.91 -3.06 -6.76
CA ILE A 47 11.64 -3.79 -5.51
C ILE A 47 10.49 -3.13 -4.75
N CYS A 48 10.52 -1.79 -4.58
CA CYS A 48 9.45 -1.05 -3.92
C CYS A 48 8.12 -1.18 -4.67
N GLY A 49 8.15 -1.11 -6.00
CA GLY A 49 6.97 -1.32 -6.85
C GLY A 49 6.33 -2.69 -6.65
N ILE A 50 7.12 -3.77 -6.61
CA ILE A 50 6.62 -5.13 -6.37
C ILE A 50 5.95 -5.23 -5.00
N VAL A 51 6.56 -4.67 -3.95
CA VAL A 51 5.99 -4.68 -2.59
C VAL A 51 4.69 -3.87 -2.54
N LEU A 52 4.61 -2.73 -3.24
CA LEU A 52 3.38 -1.93 -3.34
C LEU A 52 2.27 -2.66 -4.10
N VAL A 53 2.59 -3.37 -5.19
CA VAL A 53 1.65 -4.22 -5.91
C VAL A 53 1.10 -5.31 -4.99
N ALA A 54 1.97 -6.04 -4.29
CA ALA A 54 1.56 -7.06 -3.33
C ALA A 54 0.67 -6.47 -2.22
N SER A 55 1.06 -5.32 -1.68
CA SER A 55 0.27 -4.56 -0.69
C SER A 55 -1.14 -4.25 -1.20
N GLY A 56 -1.25 -3.63 -2.38
CA GLY A 56 -2.52 -3.25 -2.98
C GLY A 56 -3.43 -4.47 -3.21
N VAL A 57 -2.88 -5.57 -3.74
CA VAL A 57 -3.61 -6.85 -3.89
C VAL A 57 -4.16 -7.34 -2.56
N PHE A 58 -3.34 -7.40 -1.51
CA PHE A 58 -3.79 -7.88 -0.20
C PHE A 58 -4.82 -6.94 0.46
N MET A 59 -4.71 -5.63 0.28
CA MET A 59 -5.71 -4.68 0.75
C MET A 59 -7.05 -4.86 0.01
N VAL A 60 -7.04 -5.06 -1.31
CA VAL A 60 -8.24 -5.36 -2.10
C VAL A 60 -8.88 -6.70 -1.68
N MET A 61 -8.07 -7.68 -1.29
CA MET A 61 -8.53 -8.94 -0.71
C MET A 61 -9.06 -8.81 0.72
N GLY A 62 -8.99 -7.61 1.32
CA GLY A 62 -9.44 -7.34 2.69
C GLY A 62 -8.55 -7.92 3.78
N ARG A 63 -7.25 -8.12 3.50
CA ARG A 63 -6.27 -8.69 4.44
C ARG A 63 -5.41 -7.61 5.08
N THR A 64 -5.18 -7.72 6.38
CA THR A 64 -4.33 -6.79 7.13
C THR A 64 -2.88 -6.79 6.67
N LEU A 65 -2.42 -7.93 6.15
CA LEU A 65 -1.07 -8.08 5.59
C LEU A 65 -0.76 -7.03 4.52
N GLY A 66 -1.73 -6.60 3.72
CA GLY A 66 -1.53 -5.56 2.72
C GLY A 66 -1.12 -4.22 3.33
N ALA A 67 -1.80 -3.80 4.41
CA ALA A 67 -1.43 -2.57 5.12
C ALA A 67 -0.01 -2.64 5.70
N PHE A 68 0.39 -3.78 6.25
CA PHE A 68 1.75 -3.94 6.79
C PHE A 68 2.83 -3.94 5.71
N LEU A 69 2.56 -4.53 4.54
CA LEU A 69 3.48 -4.47 3.40
C LEU A 69 3.70 -3.03 2.94
N TYR A 70 2.63 -2.23 2.84
CA TYR A 70 2.74 -0.80 2.52
C TYR A 70 3.63 -0.08 3.53
N LEU A 71 3.39 -0.29 4.83
CA LEU A 71 4.15 0.39 5.89
C LEU A 71 5.61 -0.05 5.92
N GLY A 72 5.89 -1.32 5.62
CA GLY A 72 7.25 -1.81 5.42
C GLY A 72 7.95 -1.14 4.23
N ALA A 73 7.26 -1.02 3.09
CA ALA A 73 7.77 -0.32 1.91
C ALA A 73 8.02 1.17 2.20
N LEU A 74 7.13 1.82 2.96
CA LEU A 74 7.29 3.20 3.39
C LEU A 74 8.52 3.36 4.30
N ALA A 75 8.69 2.50 5.29
CA ALA A 75 9.86 2.52 6.17
C ALA A 75 11.15 2.33 5.37
N TYR A 76 11.16 1.38 4.42
CA TYR A 76 12.28 1.18 3.51
C TYR A 76 12.55 2.43 2.64
N THR A 77 11.51 3.11 2.18
CA THR A 77 11.62 4.37 1.43
C THR A 77 12.30 5.45 2.24
N TRP A 78 11.95 5.59 3.52
CA TRP A 78 12.58 6.54 4.43
C TRP A 78 14.05 6.22 4.66
N VAL A 79 14.39 4.96 4.96
CA VAL A 79 15.78 4.52 5.16
C VAL A 79 16.61 4.76 3.90
N TRP A 80 16.08 4.39 2.74
CA TRP A 80 16.75 4.57 1.45
C TRP A 80 16.95 6.06 1.12
N SER A 81 15.91 6.89 1.30
CA SER A 81 16.00 8.33 1.01
C SER A 81 16.99 9.05 1.91
N LEU A 82 17.05 8.67 3.19
CA LEU A 82 18.02 9.19 4.15
C LEU A 82 19.45 8.76 3.81
N TRP A 83 19.64 7.56 3.27
CA TRP A 83 20.96 7.10 2.83
C TRP A 83 21.44 7.84 1.58
N GLU A 84 20.55 8.03 0.60
CA GLU A 84 20.90 8.64 -0.69
C GLU A 84 21.16 10.15 -0.59
N VAL A 85 20.32 10.87 0.17
CA VAL A 85 20.35 12.35 0.19
C VAL A 85 20.58 12.96 1.56
N GLY A 86 20.73 12.13 2.61
CA GLY A 86 20.92 12.60 3.97
C GLY A 86 19.65 13.24 4.54
N VAL A 87 19.82 14.28 5.36
CA VAL A 87 18.72 14.95 6.09
C VAL A 87 18.27 16.24 5.38
N SER A 88 18.53 16.36 4.07
CA SER A 88 18.15 17.52 3.27
C SER A 88 16.61 17.58 3.08
N PRO A 89 15.90 18.52 3.74
CA PRO A 89 14.43 18.48 3.77
C PRO A 89 13.81 18.68 2.38
N ILE A 90 14.45 19.53 1.57
CA ILE A 90 14.11 19.83 0.16
C ILE A 90 14.13 18.59 -0.71
N ASP A 91 15.14 17.73 -0.55
CA ASP A 91 15.27 16.52 -1.34
C ASP A 91 14.42 15.39 -0.80
N LEU A 92 14.20 15.32 0.51
CA LEU A 92 13.36 14.29 1.13
C LEU A 92 11.88 14.50 0.83
N LEU A 93 11.41 15.75 0.78
CA LEU A 93 10.01 16.09 0.60
C LEU A 93 9.37 15.37 -0.61
N PRO A 94 9.90 15.48 -1.85
CA PRO A 94 9.27 14.85 -3.01
C PRO A 94 9.28 13.31 -2.95
N ARG A 95 10.22 12.72 -2.21
CA ARG A 95 10.43 11.26 -2.13
C ARG A 95 9.55 10.61 -1.08
N ALA A 96 9.42 11.27 0.07
CA ALA A 96 8.80 10.69 1.26
C ALA A 96 7.39 11.23 1.54
N PHE A 97 7.04 12.45 1.10
CA PHE A 97 5.79 13.10 1.48
C PHE A 97 4.55 12.38 0.92
N GLY A 98 4.52 12.13 -0.40
CA GLY A 98 3.41 11.41 -1.05
C GLY A 98 3.17 10.03 -0.45
N PRO A 99 4.21 9.17 -0.36
CA PRO A 99 4.09 7.86 0.30
C PRO A 99 3.66 7.93 1.76
N THR A 100 4.08 8.97 2.51
CA THR A 100 3.70 9.14 3.92
C THR A 100 2.23 9.49 4.07
N ILE A 101 1.66 10.36 3.21
CA ILE A 101 0.22 10.67 3.24
C ILE A 101 -0.61 9.40 3.00
N LEU A 102 -0.26 8.63 1.97
CA LEU A 102 -0.89 7.35 1.72
C LEU A 102 -0.70 6.38 2.90
N GLY A 103 0.46 6.39 3.56
CA GLY A 103 0.73 5.61 4.76
C GLY A 103 -0.21 5.93 5.93
N ILE A 104 -0.50 7.21 6.16
CA ILE A 104 -1.47 7.63 7.18
C ILE A 104 -2.85 7.05 6.84
N LEU A 105 -3.29 7.15 5.58
CA LEU A 105 -4.56 6.56 5.14
C LEU A 105 -4.58 5.03 5.33
N VAL A 106 -3.47 4.35 5.02
CA VAL A 106 -3.33 2.90 5.20
C VAL A 106 -3.47 2.52 6.67
N VAL A 107 -2.83 3.24 7.60
CA VAL A 107 -2.97 2.98 9.05
C VAL A 107 -4.43 3.06 9.49
N LEU A 108 -5.18 4.04 8.97
CA LEU A 108 -6.60 4.20 9.30
C LEU A 108 -7.47 3.04 8.78
N THR A 109 -7.03 2.31 7.74
CA THR A 109 -7.75 1.13 7.23
C THR A 109 -7.52 -0.15 8.03
N ILE A 110 -6.47 -0.23 8.87
CA ILE A 110 -6.14 -1.42 9.67
C ILE A 110 -7.33 -1.96 10.48
N PRO A 111 -8.08 -1.16 11.28
CA PRO A 111 -9.23 -1.69 12.03
C PRO A 111 -10.33 -2.24 11.12
N VAL A 112 -10.51 -1.71 9.91
CA VAL A 112 -11.49 -2.18 8.93
C VAL A 112 -11.03 -3.51 8.33
N LEU A 113 -9.76 -3.59 7.90
CA LEU A 113 -9.15 -4.81 7.38
C LEU A 113 -9.20 -5.96 8.41
N ARG A 114 -8.93 -5.69 9.69
CA ARG A 114 -9.04 -6.70 10.77
C ARG A 114 -10.46 -7.27 10.90
N ARG A 115 -11.49 -6.42 10.76
CA ARG A 115 -12.89 -6.87 10.78
C ARG A 115 -13.23 -7.71 9.54
N LEU A 116 -12.77 -7.30 8.35
CA LEU A 116 -13.00 -8.02 7.10
C LEU A 116 -12.34 -9.41 7.12
N GLU A 117 -11.09 -9.49 7.57
CA GLU A 117 -10.32 -10.73 7.68
C GLU A 117 -10.95 -11.71 8.70
N SER A 118 -11.41 -11.19 9.84
CA SER A 118 -12.13 -12.00 10.85
C SER A 118 -13.44 -12.58 10.30
N ARG A 119 -14.25 -11.77 9.61
CA ARG A 119 -15.49 -12.22 8.96
C ARG A 119 -15.24 -13.31 7.91
N ARG A 120 -14.16 -13.19 7.15
CA ARG A 120 -13.78 -14.16 6.13
C ARG A 120 -13.38 -15.50 6.76
N THR A 121 -12.61 -15.46 7.84
CA THR A 121 -12.19 -16.66 8.60
C THR A 121 -13.39 -17.40 9.17
N LEU A 122 -14.34 -16.67 9.77
CA LEU A 122 -15.58 -17.25 10.31
C LEU A 122 -16.46 -17.89 9.22
N ARG A 123 -16.56 -17.29 8.04
CA ARG A 123 -17.32 -17.87 6.91
C ARG A 123 -16.68 -19.13 6.32
N GLY A 124 -15.36 -19.30 6.44
CA GLY A 124 -14.66 -20.49 5.95
C GLY A 124 -14.69 -21.67 6.92
N ALA A 125 -15.15 -21.47 8.15
CA ALA A 125 -15.21 -22.49 9.20
C ALA A 125 -16.61 -23.12 9.37
N VAL A 126 -17.61 -22.67 8.60
CA VAL A 126 -19.00 -23.19 8.54
C VAL A 126 -19.18 -23.92 7.23
#